data_AF-A0A3Q9IEP7-F1
#
_entry.id   AF-A0A3Q9IEP7-F1
#
_cell.length_a   1.000
_cell.length_b   1.000
_cell.length_c   1.000
_cell.angle_alpha   90.00
_cell.angle_beta   90.00
_cell.angle_gamma   90.00
#
_symmetry.space_group_name_H-M   'P 1'
#
loop_
_entity.id
_entity.type
_entity.pdbx_description
1 polymer ?
#
loop_
_entity_poly.entity_id
_entity_poly.type
_entity_poly.pdbx_seq_one_letter_code
_entity_poly.pdbx_strand_id
1 'polypeptide(L)'
;MFGIGRKENDDAVFFGDAIVPIPKLTIEKWELLFENLETMPQIILNILSARGDDNFTAKLVVGVGIALGEAVRLVSVITGLEEEFIRENADHNSLYDFFAKTIKKNDLNSALKKFRAALSQITSKAAAGRNQPYSNG
;
A
#
# COMPACT_ATOMS: atom_id res chain seq x y z
N MET A 1 -15.71 2.67 39.79
CA MET A 1 -15.86 1.82 38.60
C MET A 1 -14.77 2.22 37.62
N PHE A 2 -13.96 1.25 37.19
CA PHE A 2 -12.77 1.47 36.39
C PHE A 2 -13.11 2.04 35.01
N GLY A 3 -12.41 3.11 34.63
CA GLY A 3 -12.42 3.62 33.27
C GLY A 3 -11.69 2.63 32.36
N ILE A 4 -12.43 1.89 31.55
CA ILE A 4 -11.86 1.16 30.42
C ILE A 4 -11.76 2.18 29.29
N GLY A 5 -10.62 2.84 29.21
CA GLY A 5 -10.16 3.42 27.95
C GLY A 5 -10.13 2.28 26.94
N ARG A 6 -11.02 2.34 25.96
CA ARG A 6 -11.06 1.44 24.82
C ARG A 6 -9.72 1.63 24.09
N LYS A 7 -8.71 0.83 24.43
CA LYS A 7 -7.50 0.71 23.61
C LYS A 7 -8.01 0.29 22.24
N GLU A 8 -7.97 1.20 21.28
CA GLU A 8 -8.23 0.89 19.88
C GLU A 8 -7.35 -0.32 19.56
N ASN A 9 -7.96 -1.47 19.26
CA ASN A 9 -7.20 -2.69 19.04
C ASN A 9 -6.54 -2.53 17.66
N ASP A 10 -5.33 -1.95 17.66
CA ASP A 10 -4.51 -1.69 16.47
C ASP A 10 -4.10 -3.00 15.76
N ASP A 11 -4.31 -4.14 16.41
CA ASP A 11 -3.90 -5.45 15.95
C ASP A 11 -4.95 -6.20 15.14
N ALA A 12 -6.16 -5.65 14.95
CA ALA A 12 -7.21 -6.30 14.13
C ALA A 12 -8.21 -5.31 13.51
N VAL A 13 -8.94 -5.77 12.50
CA VAL A 13 -10.14 -5.12 11.91
C VAL A 13 -11.28 -6.13 11.80
N PHE A 14 -12.47 -5.64 11.48
CA PHE A 14 -13.64 -6.48 11.22
C PHE A 14 -13.97 -6.47 9.73
N PHE A 15 -14.06 -7.67 9.14
CA PHE A 15 -14.70 -7.88 7.84
C PHE A 15 -16.03 -8.57 8.14
N GLY A 16 -17.13 -7.81 8.14
CA GLY A 16 -18.41 -8.25 8.66
C GLY A 16 -18.28 -8.62 10.13
N ASP A 17 -18.70 -9.83 10.47
CA ASP A 17 -18.57 -10.36 11.84
C ASP A 17 -17.20 -11.02 12.12
N ALA A 18 -16.34 -11.14 11.12
CA ALA A 18 -15.05 -11.81 11.24
C ALA A 18 -13.94 -10.86 11.72
N ILE A 19 -13.19 -11.29 12.73
CA ILE A 19 -12.00 -10.58 13.22
C ILE A 19 -10.81 -10.97 12.34
N VAL A 20 -10.23 -9.98 11.67
CA VAL A 20 -9.05 -10.14 10.82
C VAL A 20 -7.84 -9.50 11.50
N PRO A 21 -6.80 -10.28 11.85
CA PRO A 21 -5.60 -9.73 12.49
C PRO A 21 -4.77 -8.91 11.49
N ILE A 22 -4.16 -7.83 11.97
CA ILE A 22 -3.19 -7.04 11.21
C ILE A 22 -1.82 -7.73 11.32
N PRO A 23 -1.27 -8.32 10.24
CA PRO A 23 -0.03 -9.06 10.33
C PRO A 23 1.18 -8.13 10.27
N LYS A 24 2.32 -8.63 10.77
CA LYS A 24 3.62 -8.09 10.42
C LYS A 24 3.92 -8.47 8.96
N LEU A 25 4.44 -7.52 8.18
CA LEU A 25 4.95 -7.78 6.84
C LEU A 25 6.35 -8.37 6.95
N THR A 26 6.42 -9.69 6.82
CA THR A 26 7.66 -10.46 6.66
C THR A 26 8.27 -10.19 5.28
N ILE A 27 9.53 -10.61 5.06
CA ILE A 27 10.18 -10.49 3.75
C ILE A 27 9.33 -11.16 2.65
N GLU A 28 8.83 -12.36 2.92
CA GLU A 28 7.94 -13.09 2.00
C GLU A 28 6.68 -12.29 1.65
N LYS A 29 5.99 -11.69 2.63
CA LYS A 29 4.81 -10.85 2.36
C LYS A 29 5.15 -9.58 1.59
N TRP A 30 6.35 -9.05 1.78
CA TRP A 30 6.83 -7.92 1.00
C TRP A 30 7.08 -8.29 -0.46
N GLU A 31 7.73 -9.43 -0.71
CA GLU A 31 7.95 -9.94 -2.07
C GLU A 31 6.62 -10.14 -2.79
N LEU A 32 5.67 -10.83 -2.15
CA LEU A 32 4.33 -11.02 -2.70
C LEU A 32 3.60 -9.70 -2.94
N LEU A 33 3.75 -8.69 -2.08
CA LEU A 33 3.18 -7.37 -2.32
C LEU A 33 3.75 -6.72 -3.59
N PHE A 34 5.07 -6.76 -3.80
CA PHE A 34 5.71 -6.17 -4.98
C PHE A 34 5.36 -6.89 -6.27
N GLU A 35 5.24 -8.22 -6.21
CA GLU A 35 4.79 -9.03 -7.36
C GLU A 35 3.36 -8.71 -7.78
N ASN A 36 2.52 -8.27 -6.84
CA ASN A 36 1.10 -8.00 -7.08
C ASN A 36 0.77 -6.50 -7.26
N LEU A 37 1.76 -5.60 -7.17
CA LEU A 37 1.57 -4.14 -7.27
C LEU A 37 1.84 -3.61 -8.69
N GLU A 38 1.33 -4.27 -9.72
CA GLU A 38 1.63 -3.91 -11.12
C GLU A 38 0.90 -2.64 -11.61
N THR A 39 -0.30 -2.37 -11.11
CA THR A 39 -1.29 -1.51 -11.82
C THR A 39 -1.73 -0.25 -11.08
N MET A 40 -1.60 -0.18 -9.75
CA MET A 40 -1.99 0.98 -8.92
C MET A 40 -1.41 2.33 -9.43
N PRO A 41 -0.11 2.45 -9.80
CA PRO A 41 0.43 3.71 -10.29
C PRO A 41 -0.24 4.18 -11.59
N GLN A 42 -0.52 3.24 -12.51
CA GLN A 42 -1.11 3.55 -13.81
C GLN A 42 -2.56 4.02 -13.68
N ILE A 43 -3.33 3.44 -12.76
CA ILE A 43 -4.74 3.81 -12.52
C ILE A 43 -4.84 5.23 -11.97
N ILE A 44 -3.98 5.59 -11.01
CA ILE A 44 -3.92 6.94 -10.46
C ILE A 44 -3.60 7.95 -11.55
N LEU A 45 -2.62 7.64 -12.41
CA LEU A 45 -2.25 8.49 -13.55
C LEU A 45 -3.44 8.65 -14.52
N ASN A 46 -4.12 7.56 -14.86
CA ASN A 46 -5.27 7.58 -15.77
C ASN A 46 -6.43 8.46 -15.25
N ILE A 47 -6.72 8.41 -13.94
CA ILE A 47 -7.77 9.24 -13.32
C ILE A 47 -7.37 10.71 -13.33
N LEU A 48 -6.13 11.04 -12.99
CA LEU A 48 -5.64 12.42 -12.99
C LEU A 48 -5.65 13.02 -14.40
N SER A 49 -5.24 12.26 -15.40
CA SER A 49 -5.25 12.66 -16.81
C SER A 49 -6.64 12.84 -17.41
N ALA A 50 -7.68 12.27 -16.79
CA ALA A 50 -9.06 12.39 -17.24
C ALA A 50 -9.83 13.59 -16.64
N ARG A 51 -9.20 14.38 -15.75
CA ARG A 51 -9.84 15.56 -15.16
C ARG A 51 -10.19 16.59 -16.25
N GLY A 52 -11.48 16.91 -16.39
CA GLY A 52 -11.99 17.88 -17.38
C GLY A 52 -12.59 17.26 -18.64
N ASP A 53 -12.66 15.93 -18.73
CA ASP A 53 -13.38 15.18 -19.77
C ASP A 53 -14.85 14.96 -19.35
N ASP A 54 -15.80 15.04 -20.28
CA ASP A 54 -17.22 14.74 -20.05
C ASP A 54 -17.44 13.31 -19.52
N ASN A 55 -16.49 12.40 -19.79
CA ASN A 55 -16.48 11.02 -19.31
C ASN A 55 -15.76 10.83 -17.96
N PHE A 56 -15.39 11.91 -17.27
CA PHE A 56 -14.65 11.86 -16.00
C PHE A 56 -15.34 10.98 -14.96
N THR A 57 -16.66 11.10 -14.79
CA THR A 57 -17.42 10.30 -13.81
C THR A 57 -17.39 8.80 -14.13
N ALA A 58 -17.53 8.41 -15.40
CA ALA A 58 -17.46 7.01 -15.81
C ALA A 58 -16.05 6.44 -15.60
N LYS A 59 -15.01 7.22 -15.96
CA LYS A 59 -13.60 6.86 -15.74
C LYS A 59 -13.26 6.76 -14.25
N LEU A 60 -13.87 7.61 -13.42
CA LEU A 60 -13.72 7.57 -11.96
C LEU A 60 -14.37 6.30 -11.38
N VAL A 61 -15.58 5.94 -11.79
CA VAL A 61 -16.26 4.71 -11.32
C VAL A 61 -15.47 3.46 -11.71
N VAL A 62 -15.00 3.38 -12.95
CA VAL A 62 -14.13 2.29 -13.41
C VAL A 62 -12.83 2.27 -12.59
N GLY A 63 -12.19 3.42 -12.41
CA GLY A 63 -10.96 3.55 -11.62
C GLY A 63 -11.13 3.13 -10.15
N VAL A 64 -12.25 3.46 -9.52
CA VAL A 64 -12.58 3.03 -8.16
C VAL A 64 -12.82 1.52 -8.11
N GLY A 65 -13.55 0.96 -9.09
CA GLY A 65 -13.77 -0.49 -9.16
C GLY A 65 -12.47 -1.27 -9.28
N ILE A 66 -11.53 -0.82 -10.12
CA ILE A 66 -10.22 -1.44 -10.26
C ILE A 66 -9.41 -1.29 -8.96
N ALA A 67 -9.39 -0.10 -8.35
CA ALA A 67 -8.69 0.14 -7.09
C ALA A 67 -9.23 -0.71 -5.93
N LEU A 68 -10.54 -0.93 -5.85
CA LEU A 68 -11.15 -1.84 -4.87
C LEU A 68 -10.78 -3.30 -5.15
N GLY A 69 -10.75 -3.71 -6.41
CA GLY A 69 -10.28 -5.05 -6.80
C GLY A 69 -8.83 -5.29 -6.39
N GLU A 70 -7.96 -4.29 -6.55
CA GLU A 70 -6.55 -4.35 -6.13
C GLU A 70 -6.41 -4.31 -4.62
N ALA A 71 -7.19 -3.48 -3.93
CA ALA A 71 -7.26 -3.47 -2.48
C ALA A 71 -7.60 -4.86 -1.92
N VAL A 72 -8.61 -5.53 -2.48
CA VAL A 72 -8.98 -6.91 -2.12
C VAL A 72 -7.82 -7.88 -2.35
N ARG A 73 -7.16 -7.83 -3.51
CA ARG A 73 -6.00 -8.69 -3.82
C ARG A 73 -4.86 -8.48 -2.82
N LEU A 74 -4.54 -7.23 -2.49
CA LEU A 74 -3.49 -6.91 -1.52
C LEU A 74 -3.84 -7.41 -0.12
N VAL A 75 -5.09 -7.24 0.32
CA VAL A 75 -5.54 -7.80 1.60
C VAL A 75 -5.45 -9.33 1.59
N SER A 76 -5.85 -9.99 0.51
CA SER A 76 -5.73 -11.44 0.34
C SER A 76 -4.28 -11.90 0.48
N VAL A 77 -3.35 -11.29 -0.24
CA VAL A 77 -1.91 -11.57 -0.15
C VAL A 77 -1.36 -11.35 1.26
N ILE A 78 -1.74 -10.25 1.91
CA ILE A 78 -1.23 -9.92 3.25
C ILE A 78 -1.79 -10.87 4.31
N THR A 79 -3.05 -11.27 4.20
CA THR A 79 -3.76 -12.03 5.25
C THR A 79 -3.76 -13.53 5.01
N GLY A 80 -3.60 -13.98 3.77
CA GLY A 80 -3.85 -15.35 3.32
C GLY A 80 -5.34 -15.69 3.18
N LEU A 81 -6.24 -14.71 3.29
CA LEU A 81 -7.67 -14.92 3.10
C LEU A 81 -8.03 -14.98 1.61
N GLU A 82 -9.06 -15.76 1.28
CA GLU A 82 -9.61 -15.81 -0.08
C GLU A 82 -10.18 -14.45 -0.50
N GLU A 83 -9.94 -14.04 -1.75
CA GLU A 83 -10.47 -12.78 -2.28
C GLU A 83 -12.00 -12.71 -2.20
N GLU A 84 -12.69 -13.83 -2.46
CA GLU A 84 -14.16 -13.89 -2.41
C GLU A 84 -14.69 -13.56 -1.01
N PHE A 85 -14.09 -14.15 0.02
CA PHE A 85 -14.45 -13.85 1.40
C PHE A 85 -14.31 -12.36 1.71
N ILE A 86 -13.22 -11.73 1.25
CA ILE A 86 -13.00 -10.30 1.46
C ILE A 86 -14.06 -9.49 0.72
N ARG A 87 -14.43 -9.84 -0.51
CA ARG A 87 -15.47 -9.13 -1.30
C ARG A 87 -16.84 -9.20 -0.64
N GLU A 88 -17.18 -10.33 -0.04
CA GLU A 88 -18.49 -10.56 0.58
C GLU A 88 -18.60 -9.90 1.96
N ASN A 89 -17.49 -9.74 2.68
CA ASN A 89 -17.50 -9.36 4.10
C ASN A 89 -16.84 -8.00 4.40
N ALA A 90 -15.92 -7.52 3.56
CA ALA A 90 -15.27 -6.23 3.80
C ALA A 90 -15.97 -5.10 3.03
N ASP A 91 -16.34 -4.04 3.76
CA ASP A 91 -16.68 -2.78 3.11
C ASP A 91 -15.42 -1.93 2.87
N HIS A 92 -15.60 -0.81 2.16
CA HIS A 92 -14.51 0.11 1.84
C HIS A 92 -13.83 0.72 3.08
N ASN A 93 -14.56 0.91 4.19
CA ASN A 93 -13.99 1.42 5.43
C ASN A 93 -13.16 0.35 6.13
N SER A 94 -13.62 -0.89 6.15
CA SER A 94 -12.85 -2.04 6.65
C SER A 94 -11.54 -2.22 5.90
N LEU A 95 -11.55 -2.09 4.56
CA LEU A 95 -10.33 -2.13 3.75
C LEU A 95 -9.40 -0.96 4.06
N TYR A 96 -9.94 0.27 4.18
CA TYR A 96 -9.15 1.44 4.57
C TYR A 96 -8.49 1.25 5.95
N ASP A 97 -9.26 0.83 6.96
CA ASP A 97 -8.77 0.59 8.32
C ASP A 97 -7.69 -0.49 8.33
N PHE A 98 -7.86 -1.55 7.54
CA PHE A 98 -6.86 -2.59 7.39
C PHE A 98 -5.53 -2.02 6.90
N PHE A 99 -5.55 -1.21 5.83
CA PHE A 99 -4.33 -0.59 5.31
C PHE A 99 -3.73 0.43 6.27
N ALA A 100 -4.55 1.28 6.89
CA ALA A 100 -4.09 2.28 7.85
C ALA A 100 -3.38 1.62 9.05
N LYS A 101 -3.97 0.56 9.62
CA LYS A 101 -3.37 -0.20 10.72
C LYS A 101 -2.16 -1.00 10.27
N THR A 102 -2.17 -1.58 9.07
CA THR A 102 -1.01 -2.27 8.49
C THR A 102 0.18 -1.33 8.31
N ILE A 103 -0.06 -0.11 7.80
CA ILE A 103 0.94 0.96 7.66
C ILE A 103 1.53 1.33 9.02
N LYS A 104 0.67 1.52 10.03
CA LYS A 104 1.06 1.87 11.40
C LYS A 104 1.90 0.77 12.05
N LYS A 105 1.41 -0.48 12.04
CA LYS A 105 2.07 -1.64 12.67
C LYS A 105 3.42 -1.99 12.03
N ASN A 106 3.56 -1.75 10.74
CA ASN A 106 4.78 -2.04 9.99
C ASN A 106 5.71 -0.84 9.82
N ASP A 107 5.31 0.34 10.30
CA ASP A 107 6.05 1.60 10.16
C ASP A 107 6.51 1.84 8.71
N LEU A 108 5.57 1.68 7.78
CA LEU A 108 5.86 1.73 6.34
C LEU A 108 6.39 3.08 5.89
N ASN A 109 5.96 4.15 6.57
CA ASN A 109 6.48 5.49 6.33
C ASN A 109 7.98 5.59 6.61
N SER A 110 8.46 4.99 7.70
CA SER A 110 9.90 4.98 8.01
C SER A 110 10.66 4.01 7.13
N ALA A 111 10.08 2.85 6.80
CA ALA A 111 10.69 1.90 5.85
C ALA A 111 10.92 2.56 4.47
N LEU A 112 9.92 3.27 3.94
CA LEU A 112 10.02 3.98 2.66
C LEU A 112 11.04 5.13 2.71
N LYS A 113 11.12 5.87 3.82
CA LYS A 113 12.14 6.91 4.01
C LYS A 113 13.56 6.33 4.02
N LYS A 114 13.77 5.22 4.75
CA LYS A 114 15.07 4.52 4.81
C LYS A 114 15.47 3.98 3.44
N PHE A 115 14.53 3.37 2.72
CA PHE A 115 14.75 2.91 1.35
C PHE A 115 15.14 4.07 0.43
N ARG A 116 14.35 5.15 0.37
CA ARG A 116 14.67 6.34 -0.45
C ARG A 116 16.03 6.94 -0.10
N ALA A 117 16.38 7.02 1.19
CA ALA A 117 17.69 7.51 1.62
C ALA A 117 18.83 6.59 1.14
N ALA A 118 18.69 5.27 1.27
CA ALA A 118 19.66 4.31 0.76
C ALA A 118 19.83 4.41 -0.76
N LEU A 119 18.73 4.51 -1.50
CA LEU A 119 18.74 4.67 -2.96
C LEU A 119 19.41 5.99 -3.38
N SER A 120 19.09 7.09 -2.70
CA SER A 120 19.74 8.38 -2.93
C SER A 120 21.24 8.34 -2.67
N GLN A 121 21.72 7.62 -1.65
CA GLN A 121 23.15 7.43 -1.41
C GLN A 121 23.84 6.63 -2.52
N ILE A 122 23.16 5.62 -3.06
CA ILE A 122 23.68 4.82 -4.19
C ILE A 122 23.75 5.68 -5.46
N THR A 123 22.69 6.42 -5.79
CA THR A 123 22.64 7.24 -7.00
C THR A 123 23.55 8.47 -6.91
N SER A 124 23.68 9.10 -5.74
CA SER A 124 24.61 10.22 -5.52
C SER A 124 26.08 9.78 -5.54
N LYS A 125 26.42 8.60 -4.98
CA LYS A 125 27.77 8.02 -5.14
C LYS A 125 28.08 7.66 -6.59
N ALA A 126 27.11 7.11 -7.33
CA ALA A 126 27.26 6.81 -8.76
C ALA A 126 27.35 8.08 -9.63
N ALA A 127 26.79 9.21 -9.19
CA ALA A 127 26.97 10.52 -9.83
C ALA A 127 28.32 11.16 -9.49
N ALA A 128 28.79 11.05 -8.23
CA ALA A 128 30.07 11.61 -7.79
C ALA A 128 31.29 10.88 -8.38
N GLY A 129 31.19 9.57 -8.64
CA GLY A 129 32.26 8.78 -9.27
C GLY A 129 32.49 9.09 -10.76
N ARG A 130 31.59 9.82 -11.43
CA ARG A 130 31.72 10.20 -12.85
C ARG A 130 32.43 11.53 -13.09
N ASN A 131 32.73 12.29 -12.04
CA ASN A 131 33.33 13.64 -12.12
C ASN A 131 34.77 13.71 -11.59
N GLN A 132 35.55 12.63 -11.60
CA GLN A 132 37.00 12.75 -11.41
C GLN A 132 37.63 13.09 -12.77
N PRO A 133 38.19 14.31 -12.97
CA PRO A 133 38.96 14.57 -14.17
C PRO A 133 40.25 13.76 -14.09
N TYR A 134 40.59 13.06 -15.17
CA TYR A 134 41.90 12.46 -15.36
C TYR A 134 42.96 13.56 -15.21
N SER A 135 43.70 13.53 -14.10
CA SER A 135 44.94 14.30 -13.93
C SER A 135 46.01 13.61 -14.75
N ASN A 136 46.20 14.03 -16.00
CA ASN A 136 47.37 13.63 -16.79
C ASN A 136 48.60 14.30 -16.18
N GLY A 137 49.49 13.48 -15.61
CA GLY A 137 50.89 13.83 -15.35
C GLY A 137 51.76 13.63 -16.58
#